data_AF-W6CIC7-F1
#
_entry.id   AF-W6CIC7-F1
#
_cell.length_a   1.000
_cell.length_b   1.000
_cell.length_c   1.000
_cell.angle_alpha   90.00
_cell.angle_beta   90.00
_cell.angle_gamma   90.00
#
_symmetry.space_group_name_H-M   'P 1'
#
loop_
_entity.id
_entity.type
_entity.pdbx_description
1 polymer ?
#
loop_
_entity_poly.entity_id
_entity_poly.type
_entity_poly.pdbx_seq_one_letter_code
_entity_poly.pdbx_strand_id
1 'polypeptide(L)'
;VGKYVELPDAYISVTEALKHAGYASDAEVDINWVNANDVTDENVAELVGDAAGIIVPGGFGQRGTEGKIAAIKYARENDVPMLGICLGMQLTAVEFARNVLGLEGAHSFELDPETKYPVIDIMRDQVDVEDMGGTLRLGLYPAKLKNGSRAKAAYNDAEV
;
A
#
# COMPACT_ATOMS: atom_id res chain seq x y z
N VAL A 1 6.07 -6.82 1.49
CA VAL A 1 5.50 -7.04 2.85
C VAL A 1 3.99 -7.27 2.74
N GLY A 2 3.52 -8.50 2.90
CA GLY A 2 2.13 -8.89 2.62
C GLY A 2 1.54 -9.87 3.64
N LYS A 3 0.22 -10.10 3.57
CA LYS A 3 -0.49 -11.01 4.49
C LYS A 3 -0.40 -12.47 4.06
N TYR A 4 -0.45 -12.73 2.75
CA TYR A 4 -0.57 -14.07 2.17
C TYR A 4 0.74 -14.53 1.51
N VAL A 5 1.89 -14.18 2.10
CA VAL A 5 3.18 -14.48 1.47
C VAL A 5 3.52 -15.97 1.43
N GLU A 6 2.87 -16.79 2.27
CA GLU A 6 2.96 -18.26 2.26
C GLU A 6 2.27 -18.88 1.03
N LEU A 7 1.42 -18.11 0.33
CA LEU A 7 0.76 -18.50 -0.92
C LEU A 7 1.17 -17.49 -2.00
N PRO A 8 2.31 -17.72 -2.69
CA PRO A 8 2.84 -16.77 -3.68
C PRO A 8 1.82 -16.37 -4.76
N ASP A 9 0.92 -17.30 -5.10
CA ASP A 9 -0.15 -17.10 -6.09
C ASP A 9 -1.14 -15.99 -5.68
N ALA A 10 -1.27 -15.69 -4.39
CA ALA A 10 -2.13 -14.61 -3.89
C ALA A 10 -1.72 -13.23 -4.43
N TYR A 11 -0.49 -13.09 -4.92
CA TYR A 11 0.06 -11.86 -5.49
C TYR A 11 0.61 -12.05 -6.90
N ILE A 12 0.16 -13.08 -7.64
CA ILE A 12 0.70 -13.44 -8.96
C ILE A 12 0.76 -12.26 -9.94
N SER A 13 -0.27 -11.42 -9.99
CA SER A 13 -0.30 -10.25 -10.88
C SER A 13 0.76 -9.21 -10.53
N VAL A 14 1.05 -9.03 -9.24
CA VAL A 14 2.11 -8.12 -8.77
C VAL A 14 3.48 -8.70 -9.12
N THR A 15 3.68 -9.99 -8.83
CA THR A 15 4.93 -10.71 -9.14
C THR A 15 5.27 -10.67 -10.62
N GLU A 16 4.31 -10.99 -11.50
CA GLU A 16 4.54 -10.97 -12.95
C GLU A 16 4.75 -9.56 -13.50
N ALA A 17 4.03 -8.55 -12.98
CA ALA A 17 4.27 -7.15 -13.35
C ALA A 17 5.70 -6.69 -13.02
N LEU A 18 6.24 -7.12 -11.87
CA LEU A 18 7.63 -6.81 -11.50
C LEU A 18 8.64 -7.50 -12.40
N LYS A 19 8.43 -8.78 -12.73
CA LYS A 19 9.29 -9.49 -13.69
C LYS A 19 9.30 -8.80 -15.05
N HIS A 20 8.13 -8.39 -15.54
CA HIS A 20 8.02 -7.62 -16.79
C HIS A 20 8.79 -6.30 -16.74
N ALA A 21 8.73 -5.58 -15.61
CA ALA A 21 9.50 -4.35 -15.41
C ALA A 21 11.02 -4.62 -15.36
N GLY A 22 11.44 -5.74 -14.77
CA GLY A 22 12.82 -6.22 -14.77
C GLY A 22 13.36 -6.43 -16.18
N TYR A 23 12.62 -7.13 -17.04
CA TYR A 23 13.02 -7.35 -18.43
C TYR A 23 13.21 -6.05 -19.21
N ALA A 24 12.31 -5.08 -19.05
CA ALA A 24 12.44 -3.77 -19.70
C ALA A 24 13.64 -2.96 -19.18
N SER A 25 14.15 -3.30 -17.99
CA SER A 25 15.26 -2.61 -17.32
C SER A 25 16.57 -3.39 -17.38
N ASP A 26 16.63 -4.50 -18.13
CA ASP A 26 17.76 -5.44 -18.18
C ASP A 26 18.23 -5.89 -16.78
N ALA A 27 17.25 -6.17 -15.91
CA ALA A 27 17.48 -6.52 -14.51
C ALA A 27 16.68 -7.76 -14.08
N GLU A 28 17.31 -8.61 -13.28
CA GLU A 28 16.63 -9.70 -12.58
C GLU A 28 15.98 -9.16 -11.30
N VAL A 29 14.68 -9.43 -11.12
CA VAL A 29 13.95 -9.02 -9.91
C VAL A 29 13.88 -10.20 -8.94
N ASP A 30 14.65 -10.11 -7.85
CA ASP A 30 14.55 -11.01 -6.71
C ASP A 30 13.48 -10.51 -5.72
N ILE A 31 12.53 -11.38 -5.38
CA ILE A 31 11.38 -11.04 -4.53
C ILE A 31 11.55 -11.71 -3.17
N ASN A 32 11.93 -10.91 -2.17
CA ASN A 32 11.90 -11.33 -0.78
C ASN A 32 10.48 -11.21 -0.19
N TRP A 33 9.92 -12.35 0.20
CA TRP A 33 8.56 -12.47 0.73
C TRP A 33 8.52 -12.29 2.25
N VAL A 34 8.14 -11.09 2.70
CA VAL A 34 8.05 -10.77 4.13
C VAL A 34 6.60 -10.79 4.62
N ASN A 35 6.32 -11.64 5.61
CA ASN A 35 5.00 -11.78 6.23
C ASN A 35 4.73 -10.59 7.16
N ALA A 36 3.67 -9.84 6.87
CA ALA A 36 3.33 -8.63 7.61
C ALA A 36 2.92 -8.87 9.08
N ASN A 37 2.64 -10.11 9.48
CA ASN A 37 2.38 -10.43 10.89
C ASN A 37 3.67 -10.49 11.73
N ASP A 38 4.79 -10.74 11.07
CA ASP A 38 6.08 -10.93 11.74
C ASP A 38 6.88 -9.62 11.78
N VAL A 39 6.39 -8.56 11.13
CA VAL A 39 7.03 -7.25 11.08
C VAL A 39 6.56 -6.37 12.23
N THR A 40 7.51 -5.80 12.96
CA THR A 40 7.32 -4.78 14.00
C THR A 40 8.30 -3.62 13.78
N ASP A 41 8.11 -2.49 14.46
CA ASP A 41 9.03 -1.35 14.39
C ASP A 41 10.46 -1.74 14.85
N GLU A 42 10.58 -2.73 15.74
CA GLU A 42 11.87 -3.18 16.28
C GLU A 42 12.65 -4.06 15.30
N ASN A 43 11.97 -4.90 14.51
CA ASN A 43 12.63 -5.90 13.65
C ASN A 43 12.56 -5.58 12.15
N VAL A 44 11.81 -4.54 11.75
CA VAL A 44 11.60 -4.20 10.33
C VAL A 44 12.93 -4.02 9.58
N ALA A 45 13.92 -3.38 10.21
CA ALA A 45 15.24 -3.17 9.63
C ALA A 45 15.96 -4.49 9.30
N GLU A 46 15.80 -5.51 10.14
CA GLU A 46 16.39 -6.84 9.89
C GLU A 46 15.69 -7.57 8.74
N LEU A 47 14.38 -7.36 8.58
CA LEU A 47 13.56 -8.07 7.60
C LEU A 47 13.63 -7.46 6.19
N VAL A 48 13.75 -6.13 6.10
CA VAL A 48 13.71 -5.40 4.81
C VAL A 48 14.94 -4.53 4.54
N GLY A 49 15.95 -4.54 5.41
CA GLY A 49 17.10 -3.64 5.33
C GLY A 49 17.94 -3.75 4.06
N ASP A 50 18.02 -4.95 3.49
CA ASP A 50 18.76 -5.22 2.25
C ASP A 50 17.93 -4.98 0.97
N ALA A 51 16.65 -4.61 1.10
CA ALA A 51 15.77 -4.46 -0.05
C ALA A 51 16.00 -3.13 -0.78
N ALA A 52 16.21 -3.18 -2.10
CA ALA A 52 16.33 -2.00 -2.95
C ALA A 52 14.98 -1.26 -3.17
N GLY A 53 13.86 -1.89 -2.79
CA GLY A 53 12.54 -1.30 -2.83
C GLY A 53 11.52 -2.16 -2.10
N ILE A 54 10.47 -1.52 -1.57
CA ILE A 54 9.44 -2.17 -0.75
C ILE A 54 8.08 -2.07 -1.44
N ILE A 55 7.37 -3.19 -1.53
CA ILE A 55 5.99 -3.21 -2.00
C ILE A 55 5.07 -3.65 -0.87
N VAL A 56 4.04 -2.83 -0.64
CA VAL A 56 2.93 -3.14 0.26
C VAL A 56 1.69 -3.35 -0.62
N PRO A 57 1.30 -4.61 -0.86
CA PRO A 57 0.21 -4.92 -1.77
C PRO A 57 -1.15 -4.72 -1.09
N GLY A 58 -2.20 -4.91 -1.89
CA GLY A 58 -3.57 -4.96 -1.41
C GLY A 58 -3.81 -6.08 -0.39
N GLY A 59 -4.95 -6.01 0.27
CA GLY A 59 -5.41 -7.02 1.21
C GLY A 59 -6.72 -6.60 1.86
N PHE A 60 -7.24 -7.49 2.71
CA PHE A 60 -8.49 -7.29 3.44
C PHE A 60 -8.35 -7.69 4.90
N GLY A 61 -9.08 -6.96 5.75
CA GLY A 61 -9.10 -7.11 7.21
C GLY A 61 -7.86 -6.55 7.90
N GLN A 62 -7.92 -6.52 9.24
CA GLN A 62 -6.92 -5.89 10.11
C GLN A 62 -5.60 -6.65 10.25
N ARG A 63 -5.56 -7.94 9.89
CA ARG A 63 -4.40 -8.79 10.13
C ARG A 63 -3.18 -8.32 9.33
N GLY A 64 -2.06 -8.07 10.04
CA GLY A 64 -0.81 -7.58 9.46
C GLY A 64 -0.83 -6.11 9.08
N THR A 65 -1.81 -5.33 9.53
CA THR A 65 -1.88 -3.88 9.26
C THR A 65 -0.71 -3.13 9.88
N GLU A 66 -0.41 -3.33 11.17
CA GLU A 66 0.66 -2.60 11.84
C GLU A 66 2.04 -2.97 11.29
N GLY A 67 2.30 -4.23 10.95
CA GLY A 67 3.57 -4.59 10.30
C GLY A 67 3.74 -4.00 8.89
N LYS A 68 2.64 -3.78 8.15
CA LYS A 68 2.69 -3.01 6.90
C LYS A 68 3.00 -1.54 7.17
N ILE A 69 2.39 -0.93 8.19
CA ILE A 69 2.66 0.46 8.58
C ILE A 69 4.13 0.61 9.01
N ALA A 70 4.68 -0.32 9.79
CA ALA A 70 6.09 -0.36 10.17
C ALA A 70 7.03 -0.40 8.95
N ALA A 71 6.71 -1.23 7.95
CA ALA A 71 7.48 -1.27 6.70
C ALA A 71 7.40 0.03 5.89
N ILE A 72 6.23 0.69 5.86
CA ILE A 72 6.06 1.98 5.18
C ILE A 72 6.86 3.07 5.90
N LYS A 73 6.79 3.11 7.23
CA LYS A 73 7.56 4.03 8.07
C LYS A 73 9.05 3.83 7.84
N TYR A 74 9.54 2.59 7.88
CA TYR A 74 10.93 2.26 7.60
C TYR A 74 11.35 2.79 6.22
N ALA A 75 10.55 2.54 5.18
CA ALA A 75 10.85 3.00 3.84
C ALA A 75 10.96 4.54 3.76
N ARG A 76 10.02 5.25 4.38
CA ARG A 76 10.02 6.72 4.44
C ARG A 76 11.23 7.28 5.20
N GLU A 77 11.56 6.69 6.34
CA GLU A 77 12.64 7.19 7.21
C GLU A 77 14.04 6.89 6.68
N ASN A 78 14.18 5.86 5.84
CA ASN A 78 15.46 5.42 5.28
C ASN A 78 15.59 5.70 3.77
N ASP A 79 14.70 6.50 3.19
CA ASP A 79 14.67 6.86 1.76
C ASP A 79 14.69 5.64 0.82
N VAL A 80 14.01 4.56 1.22
CA VAL A 80 13.87 3.35 0.40
C VAL A 80 12.66 3.52 -0.54
N PRO A 81 12.82 3.33 -1.87
CA PRO A 81 11.71 3.38 -2.81
C PRO A 81 10.57 2.45 -2.39
N MET A 82 9.34 2.96 -2.37
CA MET A 82 8.18 2.18 -1.92
C MET A 82 6.97 2.39 -2.83
N LEU A 83 6.22 1.30 -3.07
CA LEU A 83 4.95 1.31 -3.77
C LEU A 83 3.84 0.64 -2.93
N GLY A 84 2.84 1.43 -2.54
CA GLY A 84 1.63 0.98 -1.87
C GLY A 84 0.50 0.75 -2.86
N ILE A 85 -0.10 -0.45 -2.87
CA ILE A 85 -1.17 -0.83 -3.80
C ILE A 85 -2.46 -1.07 -3.03
N CYS A 86 -3.56 -0.45 -3.44
CA CYS A 86 -4.88 -0.61 -2.81
C CYS A 86 -4.81 -0.31 -1.30
N LEU A 87 -5.00 -1.31 -0.44
CA LEU A 87 -4.82 -1.17 1.01
C LEU A 87 -3.43 -0.61 1.38
N GLY A 88 -2.36 -0.98 0.66
CA GLY A 88 -1.04 -0.41 0.90
C GLY A 88 -1.01 1.11 0.71
N MET A 89 -1.73 1.64 -0.27
CA MET A 89 -1.86 3.09 -0.48
C MET A 89 -2.60 3.77 0.68
N GLN A 90 -3.69 3.15 1.16
CA GLN A 90 -4.44 3.65 2.32
C GLN A 90 -3.56 3.68 3.57
N LEU A 91 -2.79 2.62 3.83
CA LEU A 91 -1.90 2.55 4.98
C LEU A 91 -0.73 3.53 4.88
N THR A 92 -0.30 3.92 3.68
CA THR A 92 0.68 5.02 3.51
C THR A 92 0.12 6.35 4.00
N ALA A 93 -1.15 6.66 3.72
CA ALA A 93 -1.79 7.87 4.24
C ALA A 93 -1.91 7.82 5.78
N VAL A 94 -2.25 6.64 6.33
CA VAL A 94 -2.32 6.41 7.78
C VAL A 94 -0.95 6.61 8.44
N GLU A 95 0.11 5.98 7.91
CA GLU A 95 1.47 6.10 8.43
C GLU A 95 1.91 7.57 8.46
N PHE A 96 1.70 8.30 7.36
CA PHE A 96 2.10 9.69 7.27
C PHE A 96 1.32 10.58 8.25
N ALA A 97 0.02 10.34 8.40
CA ALA A 97 -0.81 11.07 9.35
C ALA A 97 -0.36 10.86 10.80
N ARG A 98 -0.06 9.61 11.18
CA ARG A 98 0.41 9.27 12.53
C ARG A 98 1.79 9.87 12.81
N ASN A 99 2.75 9.59 11.94
CA ASN A 99 4.17 9.78 12.26
C ASN A 99 4.72 11.13 11.81
N VAL A 100 4.18 11.73 10.74
CA VAL A 100 4.66 13.01 10.22
C VAL A 100 3.77 14.17 10.66
N LEU A 101 2.44 13.98 10.62
CA LEU A 101 1.50 15.02 11.04
C LEU A 101 1.18 14.99 12.55
N GLY A 102 1.62 13.96 13.27
CA GLY A 102 1.41 13.81 14.71
C GLY A 102 -0.04 13.52 15.11
N LEU A 103 -0.86 13.00 14.19
CA LEU A 103 -2.24 12.60 14.48
C LEU A 103 -2.25 11.21 15.09
N GLU A 104 -1.87 11.14 16.37
CA GLU A 104 -1.81 9.88 17.12
C GLU A 104 -3.18 9.17 17.11
N GLY A 105 -3.18 7.91 16.67
CA GLY A 105 -4.39 7.12 16.52
C GLY A 105 -5.14 7.32 15.19
N ALA A 106 -4.59 8.04 14.21
CA ALA A 106 -5.20 8.13 12.89
C ALA A 106 -5.30 6.75 12.22
N HIS A 107 -6.43 6.46 11.57
CA HIS A 107 -6.65 5.15 10.94
C HIS A 107 -7.66 5.24 9.78
N SER A 108 -7.76 4.15 9.03
CA SER A 108 -8.98 3.80 8.29
C SER A 108 -10.12 3.45 9.24
N PHE A 109 -11.29 4.08 9.07
CA PHE A 109 -12.51 3.78 9.83
C PHE A 109 -12.95 2.32 9.69
N GLU A 110 -12.78 1.71 8.51
CA GLU A 110 -13.09 0.29 8.27
C GLU A 110 -12.26 -0.64 9.17
N LEU A 111 -11.01 -0.27 9.43
CA LEU A 111 -10.07 -1.08 10.21
C LEU A 111 -10.05 -0.71 11.69
N ASP A 112 -10.38 0.52 12.05
CA ASP A 112 -10.48 0.99 13.43
C ASP A 112 -11.64 2.00 13.53
N PRO A 113 -12.86 1.54 13.88
CA PRO A 113 -14.01 2.42 14.03
C PRO A 113 -13.92 3.39 15.21
N GLU A 114 -12.98 3.17 16.15
CA GLU A 114 -12.79 4.03 17.32
C GLU A 114 -11.74 5.13 17.05
N THR A 115 -11.16 5.18 15.84
CA THR A 115 -10.15 6.17 15.48
C THR A 115 -10.68 7.59 15.65
N LYS A 116 -9.89 8.43 16.33
CA LYS A 116 -10.19 9.87 16.47
C LYS A 116 -9.96 10.63 15.15
N TYR A 117 -9.21 10.05 14.23
CA TYR A 117 -8.83 10.68 12.96
C TYR A 117 -9.01 9.69 11.80
N PRO A 118 -10.23 9.57 11.24
CA PRO A 118 -10.53 8.69 10.11
C PRO A 118 -9.97 9.29 8.81
N VAL A 119 -8.68 9.09 8.58
CA VAL A 119 -7.97 9.59 7.38
C VAL A 119 -8.33 8.83 6.11
N ILE A 120 -8.81 7.59 6.28
CA ILE A 120 -9.44 6.79 5.24
C ILE A 120 -10.84 6.44 5.74
N ASP A 121 -11.82 6.71 4.91
CA ASP A 121 -13.23 6.50 5.25
C ASP A 121 -14.00 6.12 3.99
N ILE A 122 -15.22 5.63 4.19
CA ILE A 122 -16.17 5.43 3.10
C ILE A 122 -16.50 6.78 2.44
N MET A 123 -16.73 6.77 1.13
CA MET A 123 -17.13 7.99 0.43
C MET A 123 -18.52 8.42 0.91
N ARG A 124 -18.71 9.74 1.08
CA ARG A 124 -19.94 10.32 1.69
C ARG A 124 -21.23 9.94 0.96
N ASP A 125 -21.15 9.76 -0.35
CA ASP A 125 -22.23 9.32 -1.22
C ASP A 125 -22.57 7.82 -1.08
N GLN A 126 -21.80 7.07 -0.29
CA GLN A 126 -22.01 5.65 -0.02
C GLN A 126 -22.43 5.36 1.44
N VAL A 127 -22.56 6.38 2.29
CA VAL A 127 -22.83 6.24 3.73
C VAL A 127 -24.22 5.61 4.01
N ASP A 128 -25.22 5.90 3.18
CA ASP A 128 -26.59 5.40 3.34
C ASP A 128 -26.88 4.14 2.50
N VAL A 129 -25.88 3.55 1.86
CA VAL A 129 -26.07 2.38 1.00
C VAL A 129 -25.91 1.10 1.82
N GLU A 130 -27.05 0.52 2.23
CA GLU A 130 -27.10 -0.73 3.00
C GLU A 130 -26.55 -1.95 2.23
N ASP A 131 -26.55 -1.90 0.89
CA ASP A 131 -26.05 -2.96 0.02
C ASP A 131 -24.71 -2.59 -0.61
N MET A 132 -23.66 -2.63 0.21
CA MET A 132 -22.27 -2.30 -0.12
C MET A 132 -21.68 -3.14 -1.28
N GLY A 133 -22.31 -4.26 -1.64
CA GLY A 133 -21.86 -5.12 -2.74
C GLY A 133 -21.92 -4.42 -4.11
N GLY A 134 -22.83 -3.47 -4.31
CA GLY A 134 -23.06 -2.77 -5.58
C GLY A 134 -22.36 -1.42 -5.74
N THR A 135 -21.76 -0.88 -4.67
CA THR A 135 -21.11 0.45 -4.66
C THR A 135 -19.60 0.39 -4.74
N LEU A 136 -19.02 -0.82 -4.70
CA LEU A 136 -17.59 -1.03 -4.92
C LEU A 136 -17.17 -0.43 -6.26
N ARG A 137 -16.17 0.44 -6.23
CA ARG A 137 -15.56 0.96 -7.45
C ARG A 137 -14.81 -0.17 -8.15
N LEU A 138 -15.40 -0.69 -9.22
CA LEU A 138 -14.90 -1.84 -9.98
C LEU A 138 -14.72 -1.48 -11.45
N GLY A 139 -13.72 -2.09 -12.09
CA GLY A 139 -13.44 -1.92 -13.51
C GLY A 139 -12.65 -0.64 -13.83
N LEU A 140 -12.69 -0.26 -15.11
CA LEU A 140 -11.97 0.90 -15.62
C LEU A 140 -12.59 2.18 -15.09
N TYR A 141 -11.74 3.08 -14.63
CA TYR A 141 -12.17 4.39 -14.17
C TYR A 141 -11.13 5.44 -14.54
N PRO A 142 -11.54 6.55 -15.19
CA PRO A 142 -10.62 7.58 -15.63
C PRO A 142 -9.96 8.28 -14.43
N ALA A 143 -8.64 8.36 -14.44
CA ALA A 143 -7.80 9.03 -13.46
C ALA A 143 -7.13 10.26 -14.09
N LYS A 144 -7.58 11.45 -13.66
CA LYS A 144 -6.91 12.71 -14.00
C LYS A 144 -5.65 12.86 -13.16
N LEU A 145 -4.51 12.56 -13.76
CA LEU A 145 -3.20 12.66 -13.10
C LEU A 145 -2.75 14.12 -13.01
N LYS A 146 -2.18 14.50 -11.86
CA LYS A 146 -1.66 15.86 -11.62
C LYS A 146 -0.44 16.13 -12.49
N ASN A 147 -0.45 17.25 -13.23
CA ASN A 147 0.69 17.70 -14.03
C ASN A 147 1.95 17.88 -13.18
N GLY A 148 3.09 17.46 -13.73
CA GLY A 148 4.40 17.50 -13.05
C GLY A 148 4.58 16.46 -11.95
N SER A 149 3.64 15.53 -11.75
CA SER A 149 3.80 14.44 -10.79
C SER A 149 4.60 13.27 -11.36
N ARG A 150 5.27 12.51 -10.48
CA ARG A 150 5.91 11.24 -10.85
C ARG A 150 4.93 10.25 -11.50
N ALA A 151 3.68 10.23 -11.04
CA ALA A 151 2.63 9.40 -11.62
C ALA A 151 2.36 9.79 -13.07
N LYS A 152 2.14 11.08 -13.37
CA LYS A 152 1.90 11.57 -14.73
C LYS A 152 3.07 11.25 -15.68
N ALA A 153 4.31 11.41 -15.20
CA ALA A 153 5.52 11.07 -15.95
C ALA A 153 5.61 9.57 -16.28
N ALA A 154 5.23 8.68 -15.35
CA ALA A 154 5.22 7.23 -15.58
C ALA A 154 4.26 6.79 -16.70
N TYR A 155 3.25 7.61 -17.02
CA TYR A 155 2.31 7.39 -18.11
C TYR A 155 2.59 8.26 -19.34
N ASN A 156 3.83 8.75 -19.51
CA ASN A 156 4.23 9.61 -20.65
C ASN A 156 3.32 10.83 -20.84
N ASP A 157 2.93 11.46 -19.74
CA ASP A 157 2.01 12.60 -19.70
C ASP A 157 0.60 12.36 -20.29
N ALA A 158 0.19 11.09 -20.45
CA ALA A 158 -1.16 10.74 -20.88
C ALA A 158 -2.20 10.88 -19.76
N GLU A 159 -3.47 11.12 -20.12
CA GLU A 159 -4.60 10.81 -19.22
C GLU A 159 -4.78 9.28 -19.16
N VAL A 160 -5.23 8.76 -18.02
CA VAL A 160 -5.35 7.32 -17.75
C VAL A 160 -6.78 6.97 -17.40
#